data_AF-A0AAN8XGX4-F1
#
_entry.id   AF-A0AAN8XGX4-F1
#
_cell.length_a   1.000
_cell.length_b   1.000
_cell.length_c   1.000
_cell.angle_alpha   90.00
_cell.angle_beta   90.00
_cell.angle_gamma   90.00
#
_symmetry.space_group_name_H-M   'P 1'
#
loop_
_entity.id
_entity.type
_entity.pdbx_description
1 polymer ?
#
loop_
_entity_poly.entity_id
_entity_poly.type
_entity_poly.pdbx_seq_one_letter_code
_entity_poly.pdbx_strand_id
1 'polypeptide(L)'
;MSSASTNRSPQLISVHLLHDDRTSRLQMLHDKGADVTITGICHLELLRIPRTRLQPLLVTTTLTADGSQMSFALGWFQATLKLGNKSCIAKIQVHEGIQTQLLSFGLCQELAIILPDILKLILAVPHVNRCSKLSLPTVTSLSAARDLFLCEFRDILVSRRTSRQLHSRK
;
A
#
# COMPACT_ATOMS: atom_id res chain seq x y z
N MET A 1 -7.95 -14.65 29.15
CA MET A 1 -7.51 -14.99 27.79
C MET A 1 -7.14 -13.71 27.09
N SER A 2 -5.84 -13.51 26.94
CA SER A 2 -5.17 -12.30 26.46
C SER A 2 -5.39 -12.16 24.95
N SER A 3 -6.03 -11.08 24.50
CA SER A 3 -6.04 -10.71 23.08
C SER A 3 -4.66 -10.18 22.74
N ALA A 4 -3.78 -11.07 22.29
CA ALA A 4 -2.49 -10.69 21.72
C ALA A 4 -2.77 -9.94 20.40
N SER A 5 -2.87 -8.61 20.47
CA SER A 5 -2.62 -7.77 19.31
C SER A 5 -1.16 -8.02 18.93
N THR A 6 -0.96 -8.89 17.95
CA THR A 6 0.36 -9.13 17.38
C THR A 6 0.73 -7.84 16.64
N ASN A 7 1.35 -6.91 17.34
CA ASN A 7 2.17 -5.85 16.77
C ASN A 7 3.35 -6.52 16.07
N ARG A 8 3.09 -7.16 14.92
CA ARG A 8 4.14 -7.63 14.05
C ARG A 8 4.71 -6.39 13.38
N SER A 9 5.97 -6.10 13.69
CA SER A 9 6.75 -5.12 12.96
C SER A 9 6.66 -5.40 11.45
N PRO A 10 6.64 -4.37 10.61
CA PRO A 10 6.59 -4.55 9.16
C PRO A 10 7.74 -5.46 8.71
N GLN A 11 7.42 -6.57 8.05
CA GLN A 11 8.43 -7.54 7.64
C GLN A 11 9.05 -7.10 6.31
N LEU A 12 10.36 -6.85 6.35
CA LEU A 12 11.15 -6.62 5.15
C LEU A 12 11.36 -7.92 4.39
N ILE A 13 11.24 -7.84 3.08
CA ILE A 13 11.54 -8.93 2.15
C ILE A 13 12.82 -8.61 1.39
N SER A 14 13.56 -9.65 1.08
CA SER A 14 14.81 -9.56 0.36
C SER A 14 14.58 -9.80 -1.14
N VAL A 15 14.69 -8.77 -1.96
CA VAL A 15 14.54 -8.83 -3.41
C VAL A 15 15.90 -8.66 -4.08
N HIS A 16 16.20 -9.48 -5.08
CA HIS A 16 17.36 -9.27 -5.93
C HIS A 16 17.00 -8.28 -7.05
N LEU A 17 17.77 -7.20 -7.17
CA LEU A 17 17.70 -6.28 -8.30
C LEU A 17 18.78 -6.64 -9.29
N LEU A 18 18.39 -6.87 -10.55
CA LEU A 18 19.28 -7.10 -11.66
C LEU A 18 19.17 -5.92 -12.63
N HIS A 19 20.28 -5.25 -12.90
CA HIS A 19 20.37 -4.12 -13.80
C HIS A 19 21.63 -4.26 -14.64
N ASP A 20 21.49 -4.26 -15.97
CA ASP A 20 22.57 -4.58 -16.91
C ASP A 20 23.26 -5.92 -16.53
N ASP A 21 24.57 -5.91 -16.25
CA ASP A 21 25.37 -7.05 -15.82
C ASP A 21 25.50 -7.18 -14.28
N ARG A 22 24.76 -6.36 -13.52
CA ARG A 22 24.90 -6.24 -12.06
C ARG A 22 23.72 -6.82 -11.32
N THR A 23 24.01 -7.34 -10.14
CA THR A 23 23.02 -7.80 -9.17
C THR A 23 23.27 -7.15 -7.83
N SER A 24 22.21 -6.66 -7.20
CA SER A 24 22.20 -6.19 -5.81
C SER A 24 21.05 -6.86 -5.04
N ARG A 25 21.14 -6.88 -3.71
CA ARG A 25 20.10 -7.42 -2.83
C ARG A 25 19.53 -6.28 -2.01
N LEU A 26 18.25 -6.01 -2.14
CA LEU A 26 17.55 -4.94 -1.41
C LEU A 26 16.57 -5.52 -0.41
N GLN A 27 16.57 -4.96 0.80
CA GLN A 27 15.52 -5.19 1.78
C GLN A 27 14.42 -4.16 1.52
N MET A 28 13.21 -4.63 1.22
CA MET A 28 12.08 -3.80 0.85
C MET A 28 10.88 -4.15 1.71
N LEU A 29 10.11 -3.14 2.11
CA LEU A 29 8.80 -3.33 2.70
C LEU A 29 7.81 -3.60 1.57
N HIS A 30 7.07 -4.70 1.66
CA HIS A 30 5.97 -4.98 0.75
C HIS A 30 4.76 -4.14 1.16
N ASP A 31 4.44 -3.10 0.39
CA ASP A 31 3.41 -2.14 0.75
C ASP A 31 2.18 -2.33 -0.14
N LYS A 32 1.07 -2.71 0.49
CA LYS A 32 -0.20 -2.98 -0.20
C LYS A 32 -0.94 -1.70 -0.61
N GLY A 33 -0.60 -0.57 -0.03
CA GLY A 33 -1.17 0.73 -0.35
C GLY A 33 -0.30 1.55 -1.31
N ALA A 34 0.92 1.10 -1.60
CA ALA A 34 1.82 1.83 -2.49
C ALA A 34 1.56 1.49 -3.96
N ASP A 35 1.33 2.53 -4.77
CA ASP A 35 1.27 2.42 -6.23
C ASP A 35 2.67 2.36 -6.86
N VAL A 36 3.66 2.95 -6.19
CA VAL A 36 5.01 3.15 -6.73
C VAL A 36 6.05 2.41 -5.90
N THR A 37 7.04 1.84 -6.59
CA THR A 37 8.21 1.22 -5.95
C THR A 37 9.30 2.27 -5.85
N ILE A 38 9.85 2.45 -4.65
CA ILE A 38 10.83 3.48 -4.35
C ILE A 38 12.10 2.88 -3.75
N THR A 39 13.23 3.49 -4.06
CA THR A 39 14.51 3.19 -3.44
C THR A 39 15.29 4.45 -3.07
N GLY A 40 16.10 4.35 -2.04
CA GLY A 40 17.05 5.37 -1.62
C GLY A 40 18.29 5.38 -2.50
N ILE A 41 18.96 6.53 -2.51
CA ILE A 41 20.10 6.77 -3.39
C ILE A 41 21.32 5.87 -3.16
N CYS A 42 21.50 5.37 -1.93
CA CYS A 42 22.61 4.49 -1.58
C CYS A 42 22.64 3.20 -2.43
N HIS A 43 21.49 2.76 -2.94
CA HIS A 43 21.43 1.56 -3.79
C HIS A 43 21.88 1.81 -5.23
N LEU A 44 21.94 3.06 -5.68
CA LEU A 44 22.52 3.39 -6.97
C LEU A 44 24.01 3.07 -7.00
N GLU A 45 24.74 3.34 -5.91
CA GLU A 45 26.17 3.03 -5.81
C GLU A 45 26.41 1.52 -5.88
N LEU A 46 25.60 0.73 -5.17
CA LEU A 46 25.66 -0.73 -5.21
C LEU A 46 25.39 -1.29 -6.61
N LEU A 47 24.48 -0.67 -7.36
CA LEU A 47 24.17 -1.04 -8.74
C LEU A 47 25.08 -0.35 -9.77
N ARG A 48 25.98 0.54 -9.33
CA ARG A 48 26.82 1.41 -10.17
C ARG A 48 26.02 2.20 -11.21
N ILE A 49 24.81 2.63 -10.86
CA ILE A 49 23.97 3.47 -11.70
C ILE A 49 24.31 4.93 -11.37
N PRO A 50 24.99 5.68 -12.25
CA PRO A 50 25.21 7.10 -12.01
C PRO A 50 23.88 7.85 -12.04
N ARG A 51 23.74 8.90 -11.22
CA ARG A 51 22.52 9.73 -11.16
C ARG A 51 22.11 10.26 -12.54
N THR A 52 23.07 10.54 -13.41
CA THR A 52 22.85 11.04 -14.78
C THR A 52 22.17 10.02 -15.71
N ARG A 53 22.14 8.73 -15.36
CA ARG A 53 21.41 7.70 -16.11
C ARG A 53 19.96 7.53 -15.64
N LEU A 54 19.54 8.21 -14.58
CA LEU A 54 18.14 8.20 -14.16
C LEU A 54 17.29 8.93 -15.21
N GLN A 55 16.17 8.31 -15.55
CA GLN A 55 15.18 8.91 -16.42
C GLN A 55 14.34 9.91 -15.61
N PRO A 56 13.96 11.06 -16.20
CA PRO A 56 13.11 12.03 -15.53
C PRO A 56 11.70 11.45 -15.28
N LEU A 57 11.06 11.88 -14.19
CA LEU A 57 9.61 11.68 -14.03
C LEU A 57 8.87 12.81 -14.72
N LEU A 58 7.93 12.47 -15.61
CA LEU A 58 7.09 13.41 -16.36
C LEU A 58 5.97 14.07 -15.52
N VAL A 59 6.21 14.28 -14.22
CA VAL A 59 5.29 14.85 -13.23
C VAL A 59 4.24 13.87 -12.69
N THR A 60 4.49 13.35 -11.49
CA THR A 60 3.43 12.93 -10.55
C THR A 60 3.91 13.24 -9.14
N THR A 61 3.23 14.16 -8.47
CA THR A 61 3.36 14.31 -7.01
C THR A 61 3.10 12.94 -6.40
N THR A 62 4.10 12.38 -5.71
CA THR A 62 3.93 11.15 -4.94
C THR A 62 3.42 11.56 -3.57
N LEU A 63 2.31 10.96 -3.13
CA LEU A 63 1.72 11.24 -1.84
C LEU A 63 2.04 10.09 -0.89
N THR A 64 2.34 10.44 0.36
CA THR A 64 2.42 9.48 1.46
C THR A 64 1.02 9.10 1.94
N ALA A 65 0.92 8.06 2.77
CA ALA A 65 -0.36 7.55 3.25
C ALA A 65 -1.19 8.56 4.07
N ASP A 66 -0.55 9.59 4.63
CA ASP A 66 -1.21 10.70 5.34
C ASP A 66 -1.67 11.85 4.42
N GLY A 67 -1.45 11.70 3.10
CA GLY A 67 -1.79 12.70 2.09
C GLY A 67 -0.76 13.82 1.95
N SER A 68 0.34 13.79 2.72
CA SER A 68 1.43 14.74 2.50
C SER A 68 2.24 14.39 1.25
N GLN A 69 2.95 15.39 0.72
CA GLN A 69 3.77 15.20 -0.47
C GLN A 69 5.11 14.60 -0.07
N MET A 70 5.47 13.49 -0.73
CA MET A 70 6.80 12.92 -0.64
C MET A 70 7.83 13.85 -1.31
N SER A 71 9.09 13.76 -0.88
CA SER A 71 10.19 14.45 -1.54
C SER A 71 10.20 14.15 -3.04
N PHE A 72 10.71 15.09 -3.84
CA PHE A 72 10.81 14.88 -5.28
C PHE A 72 11.74 13.71 -5.58
N ALA A 73 11.28 12.81 -6.43
CA ALA A 73 12.12 11.77 -6.99
C ALA A 73 13.24 12.42 -7.82
N LEU A 74 14.47 11.94 -7.64
CA LEU A 74 15.61 12.30 -8.49
C LEU A 74 15.44 11.81 -9.92
N GLY A 75 14.62 10.78 -10.11
CA GLY A 75 14.35 10.13 -11.37
C GLY A 75 13.96 8.68 -11.14
N TRP A 76 14.00 7.89 -12.20
CA TRP A 76 13.72 6.45 -12.13
C TRP A 76 14.67 5.65 -13.02
N PHE A 77 14.78 4.37 -12.73
CA PHE A 77 15.45 3.40 -13.60
C PHE A 77 14.61 2.13 -13.68
N GLN A 78 14.88 1.32 -14.71
CA GLN A 78 14.25 0.02 -14.89
C GLN A 78 15.20 -1.09 -14.46
N ALA A 79 14.73 -2.04 -13.68
CA ALA A 79 15.52 -3.21 -13.29
C ALA A 79 14.64 -4.46 -13.27
N THR A 80 15.26 -5.63 -13.39
CA THR A 80 14.57 -6.90 -13.14
C THR A 80 14.61 -7.19 -11.64
N LEU A 81 13.45 -7.33 -11.02
CA LEU A 81 13.33 -7.85 -9.66
C LEU A 81 13.25 -9.36 -9.69
N LYS A 82 13.93 -10.03 -8.77
CA LYS A 82 13.86 -11.49 -8.59
C LYS A 82 13.65 -11.85 -7.13
N LEU A 83 12.66 -12.71 -6.89
CA LEU A 83 12.34 -13.30 -5.60
C LEU A 83 12.09 -14.80 -5.79
N GLY A 84 13.02 -15.63 -5.31
CA GLY A 84 12.99 -17.07 -5.57
C GLY A 84 12.99 -17.37 -7.08
N ASN A 85 11.96 -18.08 -7.54
CA ASN A 85 11.76 -18.44 -8.95
C ASN A 85 10.91 -17.43 -9.73
N LYS A 86 10.47 -16.34 -9.10
CA LYS A 86 9.68 -15.29 -9.73
C LYS A 86 10.56 -14.11 -10.08
N SER A 87 10.28 -13.48 -11.21
CA SER A 87 10.93 -12.26 -11.64
C SER A 87 9.99 -11.39 -12.44
N CYS A 88 10.18 -10.08 -12.34
CA CYS A 88 9.46 -9.09 -13.15
C CYS A 88 10.34 -7.89 -13.46
N ILE A 89 9.94 -7.12 -14.48
CA ILE A 89 10.58 -5.85 -14.81
C ILE A 89 9.89 -4.76 -14.01
N ALA A 90 10.67 -3.97 -13.28
CA ALA A 90 10.18 -2.93 -12.40
C ALA A 90 10.73 -1.56 -12.78
N LYS A 91 9.83 -0.57 -12.79
CA LYS A 91 10.20 0.85 -12.74
C LYS A 91 10.38 1.23 -11.27
N ILE A 92 11.59 1.66 -10.92
CA ILE A 92 11.97 2.00 -9.54
C ILE A 92 12.28 3.49 -9.48
N GLN A 93 11.54 4.23 -8.67
CA GLN A 93 11.79 5.65 -8.44
C GLN A 93 12.87 5.81 -7.36
N VAL A 94 13.76 6.77 -7.56
CA VAL A 94 14.83 7.07 -6.60
C VAL A 94 14.52 8.37 -5.90
N HIS A 95 14.55 8.37 -4.57
CA HIS A 95 14.44 9.61 -3.80
C HIS A 95 15.59 9.76 -2.81
N GLU A 96 15.84 11.00 -2.39
CA GLU A 96 16.78 11.29 -1.31
C GLU A 96 16.08 11.16 0.06
N GLY A 97 16.85 10.75 1.08
CA GLY A 97 16.38 10.72 2.47
C GLY A 97 15.43 9.59 2.84
N ILE A 98 15.08 8.68 1.92
CA ILE A 98 14.26 7.51 2.27
C ILE A 98 15.06 6.48 3.05
N GLN A 99 14.53 6.09 4.20
CA GLN A 99 15.11 5.05 5.06
C GLN A 99 14.60 3.64 4.71
N THR A 100 13.34 3.56 4.27
CA THR A 100 12.67 2.29 3.97
C THR A 100 12.33 2.23 2.49
N GLN A 101 12.84 1.19 1.82
CA GLN A 101 12.49 0.93 0.42
C GLN A 101 11.12 0.28 0.36
N LEU A 102 10.27 0.71 -0.58
CA LEU A 102 8.93 0.16 -0.72
C LEU A 102 8.81 -0.59 -2.04
N LEU A 103 8.22 -1.78 -1.97
CA LEU A 103 7.78 -2.55 -3.12
C LEU A 103 6.27 -2.32 -3.27
N SER A 104 5.87 -1.79 -4.43
CA SER A 104 4.46 -1.46 -4.70
C SER A 104 3.58 -2.71 -4.75
N PHE A 105 2.28 -2.48 -4.56
CA PHE A 105 1.26 -3.52 -4.59
C PHE A 105 1.30 -4.34 -5.90
N GLY A 106 1.39 -3.68 -7.05
CA GLY A 106 1.46 -4.35 -8.35
C GLY A 106 2.66 -5.29 -8.46
N LEU A 107 3.85 -4.85 -8.07
CA LEU A 107 5.04 -5.71 -8.10
C LEU A 107 4.99 -6.81 -7.03
N CYS A 108 4.31 -6.57 -5.90
CA CYS A 108 4.04 -7.62 -4.93
C CYS A 108 3.17 -8.75 -5.52
N GLN A 109 2.22 -8.42 -6.39
CA GLN A 109 1.42 -9.42 -7.09
C GLN A 109 2.25 -10.17 -8.13
N GLU A 110 3.05 -9.46 -8.93
CA GLU A 110 3.90 -10.08 -9.97
C GLU A 110 4.95 -11.03 -9.38
N LEU A 111 5.53 -10.68 -8.23
CA LEU A 111 6.46 -11.54 -7.49
C LEU A 111 5.77 -12.61 -6.63
N ALA A 112 4.44 -12.73 -6.70
CA ALA A 112 3.63 -13.66 -5.92
C ALA A 112 3.81 -13.53 -4.39
N ILE A 113 4.16 -12.34 -3.90
CA ILE A 113 4.19 -12.00 -2.47
C ILE A 113 2.76 -11.86 -1.94
N ILE A 114 1.88 -11.28 -2.76
CA ILE A 114 0.46 -11.13 -2.47
C ILE A 114 -0.31 -11.98 -3.48
N LEU A 115 -1.18 -12.86 -2.97
CA LEU A 115 -2.06 -13.64 -3.83
C LEU A 115 -3.11 -12.71 -4.48
N PRO A 116 -3.38 -12.86 -5.80
CA PRO A 116 -4.38 -12.06 -6.51
C PRO A 116 -5.78 -12.09 -5.89
N ASP A 117 -6.12 -13.18 -5.18
CA ASP A 117 -7.47 -13.42 -4.64
C ASP A 117 -7.86 -12.53 -3.44
N ILE A 118 -6.95 -11.71 -2.90
CA ILE A 118 -7.34 -10.72 -1.88
C ILE A 118 -8.28 -9.65 -2.48
N LEU A 119 -8.16 -9.34 -3.77
CA LEU A 119 -9.05 -8.39 -4.45
C LEU A 119 -10.46 -8.96 -4.65
N LYS A 120 -10.60 -10.29 -4.76
CA LYS A 120 -11.93 -10.93 -4.84
C LYS A 120 -12.72 -10.76 -3.55
N LEU A 121 -12.07 -10.64 -2.38
CA LEU A 121 -12.79 -10.46 -1.12
C LEU A 121 -13.37 -9.04 -0.95
N ILE A 122 -12.75 -8.04 -1.58
CA ILE A 122 -13.24 -6.65 -1.56
C ILE A 122 -14.33 -6.44 -2.61
N LEU A 123 -14.16 -7.05 -3.80
CA LEU A 123 -15.16 -6.98 -4.87
C LEU A 123 -16.39 -7.88 -4.64
N ALA A 124 -16.27 -8.90 -3.79
CA ALA A 124 -17.37 -9.78 -3.41
C ALA A 124 -18.18 -9.28 -2.20
N VAL A 125 -17.88 -8.08 -1.67
CA VAL A 125 -18.89 -7.36 -0.90
C VAL A 125 -19.88 -6.84 -1.95
N PRO A 126 -21.12 -7.34 -2.00
CA PRO A 126 -22.13 -6.71 -2.83
C PRO A 126 -22.34 -5.30 -2.27
N HIS A 127 -21.67 -4.31 -2.83
CA HIS A 127 -22.18 -2.95 -2.77
C HIS A 127 -23.55 -3.03 -3.44
N VAL A 128 -24.58 -2.99 -2.62
CA VAL A 128 -25.94 -2.72 -3.07
C VAL A 128 -25.89 -1.32 -3.65
N ASN A 129 -25.49 -1.22 -4.92
CA ASN A 129 -25.61 -0.02 -5.73
C ASN A 129 -27.10 0.22 -5.93
N ARG A 130 -27.78 0.71 -4.89
CA ARG A 130 -29.00 1.51 -5.07
C ARG A 130 -28.58 2.93 -5.47
N CYS A 131 -27.93 3.03 -6.62
CA CYS A 131 -27.99 4.25 -7.43
C CYS A 131 -29.35 4.28 -8.16
N SER A 132 -30.43 4.17 -7.40
CA SER A 132 -31.71 4.71 -7.82
C SER A 132 -31.67 6.17 -7.43
N LYS A 133 -31.75 7.08 -8.41
CA LYS A 133 -31.89 8.53 -8.27
C LYS A 133 -32.56 8.91 -6.93
N LEU A 134 -31.75 9.17 -5.92
CA LEU A 134 -32.19 9.83 -4.70
C LEU A 134 -31.68 11.26 -4.86
N SER A 135 -32.60 12.18 -5.05
CA SER A 135 -32.34 13.60 -4.86
C SER A 135 -31.71 13.77 -3.48
N LEU A 136 -30.40 14.03 -3.43
CA LEU A 136 -29.73 14.38 -2.19
C LEU A 136 -30.42 15.62 -1.62
N PRO A 137 -30.88 15.62 -0.36
CA PRO A 137 -31.14 16.88 0.31
C PRO A 137 -29.80 17.60 0.44
N THR A 138 -29.73 18.86 -0.01
CA THR A 138 -28.54 19.70 0.13
C THR A 138 -28.22 19.86 1.62
N VAL A 139 -27.22 19.14 2.11
CA VAL A 139 -26.79 19.23 3.51
C VAL A 139 -25.80 20.39 3.63
N THR A 140 -26.28 21.52 4.15
CA THR A 140 -25.52 22.79 4.23
C THR A 140 -24.55 22.86 5.42
N SER A 141 -24.32 21.76 6.15
CA SER A 141 -23.47 21.76 7.34
C SER A 141 -22.83 20.39 7.61
N LEU A 142 -21.55 20.44 8.00
CA LEU A 142 -20.71 19.29 8.34
C LEU A 142 -21.27 18.46 9.50
N SER A 143 -22.05 19.09 10.39
CA SER A 143 -22.74 18.41 11.49
C SER A 143 -23.86 17.49 10.97
N ALA A 144 -24.67 17.99 10.03
CA ALA A 144 -25.79 17.22 9.50
C ALA A 144 -25.33 16.06 8.60
N ALA A 145 -24.18 16.20 7.92
CA ALA A 145 -23.56 15.10 7.18
C ALA A 145 -23.06 13.99 8.12
N ARG A 146 -22.51 14.36 9.28
CA ARG A 146 -22.07 13.41 10.30
C ARG A 146 -23.23 12.63 10.89
N ASP A 147 -24.34 13.29 11.18
CA ASP A 147 -25.51 12.65 11.75
C ASP A 147 -26.19 11.69 10.75
N LEU A 148 -26.24 12.07 9.47
CA LEU A 148 -26.70 11.20 8.38
C LEU A 148 -25.83 9.94 8.25
N PHE A 149 -24.50 10.11 8.22
CA PHE A 149 -23.57 9.00 8.16
C PHE A 149 -23.72 8.04 9.37
N LEU A 150 -23.83 8.58 10.58
CA LEU A 150 -23.99 7.77 11.79
C LEU A 150 -25.35 7.04 11.84
N CYS A 151 -26.38 7.62 11.23
CA CYS A 151 -27.70 6.99 11.13
C CYS A 151 -27.70 5.87 10.08
N GLU A 152 -27.11 6.11 8.91
CA GLU A 152 -27.07 5.16 7.79
C GLU A 152 -26.20 3.92 8.08
N PHE A 153 -25.12 4.10 8.85
CA PHE A 153 -24.20 3.01 9.19
C PHE A 153 -24.34 2.51 10.64
N ARG A 154 -25.46 2.82 11.30
CA ARG A 154 -25.68 2.48 12.72
C ARG A 154 -25.53 0.97 12.99
N ASP A 155 -26.04 0.13 12.10
CA ASP A 155 -26.01 -1.32 12.24
C ASP A 155 -24.59 -1.90 12.16
N ILE A 156 -23.70 -1.25 11.40
CA ILE A 156 -22.29 -1.63 11.28
C ILE A 156 -21.52 -1.18 12.53
N LEU A 157 -21.82 0.02 13.03
CA LEU A 157 -21.12 0.61 14.17
C LEU A 157 -21.53 -0.02 15.52
N VAL A 158 -22.74 -0.57 15.64
CA VAL A 158 -23.24 -1.20 16.87
C VAL A 158 -22.69 -2.63 17.08
N SER A 159 -22.11 -3.27 16.06
CA SER A 159 -21.60 -4.65 16.15
C SER A 159 -20.36 -4.83 17.07
N ARG A 160 -19.77 -3.75 17.61
CA ARG A 160 -18.70 -3.81 18.63
C ARG A 160 -19.19 -3.52 20.04
N ARG A 161 -20.27 -4.15 20.50
CA ARG A 161 -20.61 -4.26 21.93
C ARG A 161 -21.63 -5.38 22.18
N THR A 162 -21.18 -6.64 22.21
CA THR A 162 -21.78 -7.74 23.02
C THR A 162 -21.06 -9.07 22.76
N SER A 163 -19.99 -9.33 23.50
CA SER A 163 -19.54 -10.71 23.78
C SER A 163 -18.83 -10.78 25.13
N ARG A 164 -19.50 -10.27 26.18
CA ARG A 164 -19.28 -10.68 27.57
C ARG A 164 -20.61 -10.66 28.29
N GLN A 165 -21.28 -11.81 28.31
CA GLN A 165 -21.96 -12.41 29.45
C GLN A 165 -23.00 -13.39 28.95
N LEU A 166 -22.71 -14.67 29.11
CA LEU A 166 -23.68 -15.70 29.48
C LEU A 166 -22.85 -16.92 29.84
N HIS A 167 -22.88 -17.27 31.13
CA HIS A 167 -22.79 -18.60 31.75
C HIS A 167 -22.33 -18.42 33.20
N SER A 168 -23.26 -17.98 34.06
CA SER A 168 -23.29 -18.37 35.45
C SER A 168 -24.75 -18.54 35.86
N ARG A 169 -25.14 -19.79 36.09
CA ARG A 169 -26.24 -20.22 36.96
C ARG A 169 -26.08 -21.71 37.20
N LYS A 170 -25.38 -22.06 38.27
CA LYS A 170 -25.89 -22.87 39.37
C LYS A 170 -25.19 -22.40 40.64
#